data_AF-A0A1V2B460-F1
#
_entry.id   AF-A0A1V2B460-F1
#
_cell.length_a   1.000
_cell.length_b   1.000
_cell.length_c   1.000
_cell.angle_alpha   90.00
_cell.angle_beta   90.00
_cell.angle_gamma   90.00
#
_symmetry.space_group_name_H-M   'P 1'
#
loop_
_entity.id
_entity.type
_entity.pdbx_description
1 polymer ?
#
loop_
_entity_poly.entity_id
_entity_poly.type
_entity_poly.pdbx_seq_one_letter_code
_entity_poly.pdbx_strand_id
1 'polypeptide(L)'
;MDETQFLQLIGQHQGIIHKICRLYRNSKEDREDLFQEIVFQLWKSIGTYGGTAAFSTWMYKVALSTAIATYRKRVPKIVYSDVLPDRAEVLDERGAELFEVLRKLKDDEKAIITLYLEGLSYKGMGEIIGVTENSVGVKLNRIKAKVQLLFKK
;
A
#
# COMPACT_ATOMS: atom_id res chain seq x y z
N MET A 1 -16.60 -13.19 11.71
CA MET A 1 -15.37 -12.72 12.39
C MET A 1 -15.82 -11.74 13.45
N ASP A 2 -15.40 -11.93 14.69
CA ASP A 2 -15.67 -11.00 15.79
C ASP A 2 -14.57 -9.92 15.89
N GLU A 3 -14.76 -8.95 16.78
CA GLU A 3 -13.84 -7.82 16.98
C GLU A 3 -12.44 -8.27 17.39
N THR A 4 -12.35 -9.21 18.35
CA THR A 4 -11.07 -9.68 18.88
C THR A 4 -10.25 -10.40 17.80
N GLN A 5 -10.88 -11.29 17.03
CA GLN A 5 -10.25 -11.99 15.93
C GLN A 5 -9.80 -11.02 14.82
N PHE A 6 -10.61 -10.01 14.52
CA PHE A 6 -10.26 -8.97 13.55
C PHE A 6 -9.02 -8.18 13.99
N LEU A 7 -8.99 -7.67 15.23
CA LEU A 7 -7.87 -6.89 15.75
C LEU A 7 -6.57 -7.71 15.79
N GLN A 8 -6.65 -8.99 16.12
CA GLN A 8 -5.49 -9.88 16.09
C GLN A 8 -4.92 -10.04 14.68
N LEU A 9 -5.79 -10.28 13.68
CA LEU A 9 -5.36 -10.42 12.28
C LEU A 9 -4.80 -9.12 11.72
N ILE A 10 -5.41 -7.97 12.05
CA ILE A 10 -4.86 -6.65 11.69
C ILE A 10 -3.48 -6.47 12.33
N GLY A 11 -3.33 -6.76 13.62
CA GLY A 11 -2.03 -6.64 14.32
C GLY A 11 -0.93 -7.51 13.69
N GLN A 12 -1.27 -8.72 13.25
CA GLN A 12 -0.33 -9.62 12.55
C GLN A 12 0.10 -9.08 11.18
N HIS A 13 -0.75 -8.33 10.51
CA HIS A 13 -0.52 -7.89 9.13
C HIS A 13 -0.37 -6.37 8.96
N GLN A 14 -0.33 -5.61 10.05
CA GLN A 14 -0.28 -4.13 10.04
C GLN A 14 0.90 -3.56 9.24
N GLY A 15 2.00 -4.32 9.11
CA GLY A 15 3.13 -3.94 8.27
C GLY A 15 2.74 -3.68 6.81
N ILE A 16 1.75 -4.41 6.28
CA ILE A 16 1.21 -4.19 4.93
C ILE A 16 0.57 -2.80 4.85
N ILE A 17 -0.26 -2.44 5.84
CA ILE A 17 -0.97 -1.16 5.87
C ILE A 17 0.04 -0.01 5.96
N HIS A 18 1.05 -0.12 6.83
CA HIS A 18 2.10 0.91 6.95
C HIS A 18 2.89 1.11 5.67
N LYS A 19 3.21 0.03 4.93
CA LYS A 19 3.89 0.14 3.63
C LYS A 19 3.01 0.84 2.60
N ILE A 20 1.71 0.52 2.55
CA ILE A 20 0.74 1.21 1.70
C ILE A 20 0.67 2.70 2.07
N CYS A 21 0.56 3.04 3.36
CA CYS A 21 0.56 4.43 3.81
C CYS A 21 1.82 5.18 3.36
N ARG A 22 3.01 4.58 3.55
CA ARG A 22 4.29 5.18 3.13
C ARG A 22 4.42 5.37 1.61
N LEU A 23 3.76 4.53 0.82
CA LEU A 23 3.78 4.59 -0.63
C LEU A 23 2.87 5.69 -1.20
N TYR A 24 1.75 5.97 -0.52
CA TYR A 24 0.74 6.92 -0.98
C TYR A 24 0.74 8.27 -0.24
N ARG A 25 1.45 8.42 0.89
CA ARG A 25 1.53 9.66 1.70
C ARG A 25 2.95 10.02 2.16
N ASN A 26 3.19 11.32 2.29
CA ASN A 26 4.51 11.89 2.56
C ASN A 26 4.73 12.25 4.03
N SER A 27 3.82 13.00 4.66
CA SER A 27 3.95 13.36 6.08
C SER A 27 3.54 12.21 6.99
N LYS A 28 3.98 12.28 8.25
CA LYS A 28 3.55 11.34 9.27
C LYS A 28 2.05 11.45 9.53
N GLU A 29 1.52 12.67 9.66
CA GLU A 29 0.08 12.86 9.93
C GLU A 29 -0.77 12.26 8.80
N ASP A 30 -0.43 12.53 7.54
CA ASP A 30 -1.14 11.98 6.39
C ASP A 30 -1.14 10.44 6.37
N ARG A 31 -0.03 9.82 6.84
CA ARG A 31 0.10 8.36 6.90
C ARG A 31 -0.73 7.77 8.05
N GLU A 32 -0.80 8.45 9.18
CA GLU A 32 -1.62 8.07 10.33
C GLU A 32 -3.11 8.19 9.98
N ASP A 33 -3.52 9.28 9.33
CA ASP A 33 -4.88 9.48 8.83
C ASP A 33 -5.27 8.40 7.83
N LEU A 34 -4.38 8.11 6.86
CA LEU A 34 -4.62 7.04 5.89
C LEU A 34 -4.68 5.66 6.56
N PHE A 35 -3.86 5.41 7.58
CA PHE A 35 -3.90 4.16 8.33
C PHE A 35 -5.27 3.99 9.01
N GLN A 36 -5.75 5.01 9.70
CA GLN A 36 -7.05 5.00 10.37
C GLN A 36 -8.20 4.77 9.37
N GLU A 37 -8.19 5.47 8.25
CA GLU A 37 -9.20 5.29 7.20
C GLU A 37 -9.16 3.87 6.60
N ILE A 38 -7.97 3.29 6.39
CA ILE A 38 -7.84 1.90 5.94
C ILE A 38 -8.44 0.93 6.97
N VAL A 39 -8.10 1.07 8.25
CA VAL A 39 -8.64 0.21 9.32
C VAL A 39 -10.16 0.34 9.43
N PHE A 40 -10.69 1.56 9.31
CA PHE A 40 -12.12 1.81 9.29
C PHE A 40 -12.82 1.11 8.12
N GLN A 41 -12.29 1.22 6.90
CA GLN A 41 -12.85 0.54 5.73
C GLN A 41 -12.73 -0.98 5.82
N LEU A 42 -11.65 -1.50 6.40
CA LEU A 42 -11.49 -2.93 6.68
C LEU A 42 -12.57 -3.43 7.64
N TRP A 43 -12.81 -2.72 8.73
CA TRP A 43 -13.88 -3.08 9.67
C TRP A 43 -15.25 -3.04 9.00
N LYS A 44 -15.56 -1.98 8.26
CA LYS A 44 -16.83 -1.84 7.54
C LYS A 44 -17.05 -2.95 6.50
N SER A 45 -15.99 -3.43 5.86
CA SER A 45 -16.06 -4.43 4.81
C SER A 45 -15.87 -5.87 5.30
N ILE A 46 -15.63 -6.10 6.61
CA ILE A 46 -15.28 -7.42 7.10
C ILE A 46 -16.37 -8.48 6.84
N GLY A 47 -17.64 -8.08 6.84
CA GLY A 47 -18.76 -8.97 6.49
C GLY A 47 -18.73 -9.49 5.05
N THR A 48 -17.95 -8.86 4.17
CA THR A 48 -17.75 -9.28 2.77
C THR A 48 -16.61 -10.28 2.59
N TYR A 49 -15.82 -10.51 3.63
CA TYR A 49 -14.72 -11.47 3.57
C TYR A 49 -15.27 -12.90 3.58
N GLY A 50 -15.39 -13.49 2.39
CA GLY A 50 -15.92 -14.84 2.19
C GLY A 50 -14.94 -15.99 2.44
N GLY A 51 -13.71 -15.72 2.92
CA GLY A 51 -12.72 -16.75 3.26
C GLY A 51 -12.11 -17.53 2.08
N THR A 52 -12.40 -17.15 0.84
CA THR A 52 -11.91 -17.84 -0.37
C THR A 52 -10.46 -17.51 -0.71
N ALA A 53 -9.97 -16.35 -0.27
CA ALA A 53 -8.58 -15.92 -0.37
C ALA A 53 -8.00 -15.71 1.03
N ALA A 54 -6.67 -15.69 1.16
CA ALA A 54 -6.03 -15.36 2.44
C ALA A 54 -6.48 -13.98 2.95
N PHE A 55 -6.58 -13.84 4.27
CA PHE A 55 -7.01 -12.58 4.90
C PHE A 55 -6.11 -11.42 4.48
N SER A 56 -4.79 -11.63 4.41
CA SER A 56 -3.82 -10.64 3.95
C SER A 56 -4.10 -10.15 2.52
N THR A 57 -4.51 -11.04 1.61
CA THR A 57 -4.89 -10.72 0.23
C THR A 57 -6.13 -9.82 0.19
N TRP A 58 -7.17 -10.18 0.93
CA TRP A 58 -8.40 -9.38 1.03
C TRP A 58 -8.11 -8.02 1.69
N MET A 59 -7.36 -8.01 2.79
CA MET A 59 -6.98 -6.81 3.52
C MET A 59 -6.19 -5.85 2.64
N TYR A 60 -5.23 -6.38 1.87
CA TYR A 60 -4.46 -5.60 0.91
C TYR A 60 -5.37 -4.94 -0.14
N LYS A 61 -6.33 -5.69 -0.69
CA LYS A 61 -7.27 -5.17 -1.71
C LYS A 61 -8.05 -3.96 -1.20
N VAL A 62 -8.59 -4.06 0.02
CA VAL A 62 -9.33 -2.97 0.66
C VAL A 62 -8.39 -1.80 0.94
N ALA A 63 -7.24 -2.04 1.56
CA ALA A 63 -6.25 -1.01 1.89
C ALA A 63 -5.76 -0.23 0.65
N LEU A 64 -5.43 -0.94 -0.43
CA LEU A 64 -5.00 -0.33 -1.68
C LEU A 64 -6.11 0.52 -2.31
N SER A 65 -7.34 0.00 -2.34
CA SER A 65 -8.49 0.70 -2.90
C SER A 65 -8.78 1.99 -2.14
N THR A 66 -8.72 1.92 -0.80
CA THR A 66 -8.87 3.07 0.11
C THR A 66 -7.76 4.11 -0.10
N ALA A 67 -6.50 3.67 -0.18
CA ALA A 67 -5.36 4.57 -0.43
C ALA A 67 -5.47 5.27 -1.79
N ILE A 68 -5.82 4.56 -2.86
CA ILE A 68 -6.00 5.16 -4.19
C ILE A 68 -7.18 6.14 -4.19
N ALA A 69 -8.31 5.79 -3.57
CA ALA A 69 -9.49 6.65 -3.52
C ALA A 69 -9.23 7.96 -2.76
N THR A 70 -8.56 7.89 -1.61
CA THR A 70 -8.19 9.05 -0.79
C THR A 70 -7.05 9.85 -1.41
N TYR A 71 -6.11 9.21 -2.13
CA TYR A 71 -5.04 9.89 -2.85
C TYR A 71 -5.56 10.72 -4.02
N ARG A 72 -6.54 10.19 -4.77
CA ARG A 72 -7.15 10.88 -5.92
C ARG A 72 -8.04 12.06 -5.51
N LYS A 73 -8.62 12.03 -4.32
CA LYS A 73 -9.29 13.19 -3.71
C LYS A 73 -8.22 14.20 -3.26
N ARG A 74 -7.74 15.05 -4.19
CA ARG A 74 -6.87 16.18 -3.85
C ARG A 74 -7.62 17.11 -2.89
N VAL A 75 -7.23 17.11 -1.62
CA VAL A 75 -7.56 18.20 -0.71
C VAL A 75 -6.77 19.42 -1.18
N PRO A 76 -7.39 20.59 -1.42
CA PRO A 76 -6.64 21.80 -1.72
C PRO A 76 -5.62 22.05 -0.61
N LYS A 77 -4.38 22.32 -1.01
CA LYS A 77 -3.26 22.51 -0.09
C LYS A 77 -3.48 23.81 0.68
N ILE A 78 -4.09 23.73 1.87
CA ILE A 78 -4.15 24.87 2.78
C ILE A 78 -2.80 24.89 3.51
N VAL A 79 -1.97 25.87 3.18
CA VAL A 79 -0.65 26.04 3.80
C VAL A 79 -0.84 26.89 5.06
N TYR A 80 -0.86 26.25 6.22
CA TYR A 80 -0.56 26.92 7.48
C TYR A 80 0.91 26.66 7.80
N SER A 81 1.67 27.73 8.06
CA SER A 81 3.09 27.67 8.39
C SER A 81 3.25 27.90 9.88
N ASP A 82 3.56 26.84 10.63
CA ASP A 82 4.37 26.91 11.84
C ASP A 82 5.42 25.81 11.75
N VAL A 83 6.67 26.23 11.58
CA VAL A 83 7.81 25.33 11.35
C VAL A 83 8.08 24.51 12.61
N LEU A 84 8.11 23.19 12.47
CA LEU A 84 8.73 22.27 13.45
C LEU A 84 9.76 21.39 12.72
N PRO A 85 10.96 21.19 13.28
CA PRO A 85 11.98 20.37 12.64
C PRO A 85 11.63 18.88 12.72
N ASP A 86 11.83 18.20 11.59
CA ASP A 86 11.59 16.78 11.40
C ASP A 86 12.55 15.96 12.30
N ARG A 87 12.00 15.13 13.20
CA ARG A 87 12.78 14.09 13.86
C ARG A 87 12.85 12.91 12.90
N ALA A 88 14.04 12.70 12.32
CA ALA A 88 14.32 11.54 11.48
C ALA A 88 14.05 10.25 12.27
N GLU A 89 13.10 9.44 11.80
CA GLU A 89 13.03 8.03 12.18
C GLU A 89 14.31 7.34 11.71
N VAL A 90 14.90 6.51 12.58
CA VAL A 90 16.03 5.64 12.20
C VAL A 90 15.52 4.64 11.18
N LEU A 91 15.88 4.88 9.92
CA LEU A 91 15.56 4.03 8.78
C LEU A 91 16.63 2.96 8.61
N ASP A 92 16.22 1.76 8.20
CA ASP A 92 17.09 0.93 7.38
C ASP A 92 17.33 1.68 6.06
N GLU A 93 18.56 2.17 5.86
CA GLU A 93 18.96 3.06 4.77
C GLU A 93 18.56 2.51 3.39
N ARG A 94 18.60 1.18 3.22
CA ARG A 94 18.21 0.50 1.98
C ARG A 94 16.71 0.54 1.73
N GLY A 95 15.90 0.49 2.78
CA GLY A 95 14.45 0.53 2.69
C GLY A 95 13.94 1.90 2.24
N ALA A 96 14.56 2.98 2.74
CA ALA A 96 14.18 4.35 2.39
C ALA A 96 14.36 4.64 0.89
N GLU A 97 15.53 4.25 0.33
CA GLU A 97 15.86 4.46 -1.07
C GLU A 97 14.88 3.73 -2.02
N LEU A 98 14.49 2.50 -1.66
CA LEU A 98 13.49 1.74 -2.41
C LEU A 98 12.14 2.47 -2.46
N PHE A 99 11.66 3.00 -1.34
CA PHE A 99 10.40 3.73 -1.34
C PHE A 99 10.45 5.00 -2.19
N GLU A 100 11.57 5.72 -2.22
CA GLU A 100 11.73 6.89 -3.11
C GLU A 100 11.66 6.50 -4.59
N VAL A 101 12.27 5.38 -4.97
CA VAL A 101 12.19 4.87 -6.35
C VAL A 101 10.77 4.43 -6.70
N LEU A 102 10.13 3.66 -5.82
CA LEU A 102 8.77 3.15 -6.04
C LEU A 102 7.74 4.30 -6.14
N ARG A 103 7.96 5.43 -5.45
CA ARG A 103 7.08 6.60 -5.57
C ARG A 103 7.04 7.23 -6.96
N LYS A 104 8.11 7.08 -7.76
CA LYS A 104 8.19 7.58 -9.14
C LYS A 104 7.41 6.73 -10.15
N LEU A 105 6.94 5.56 -9.75
CA LEU A 105 6.12 4.69 -10.59
C LEU A 105 4.68 5.22 -10.74
N LYS A 106 3.97 4.73 -11.75
CA LYS A 106 2.51 4.98 -11.89
C LYS A 106 1.74 4.18 -10.84
N ASP A 107 0.51 4.59 -10.53
CA ASP A 107 -0.30 3.92 -9.49
C ASP A 107 -0.53 2.42 -9.76
N ASP A 108 -0.71 2.03 -11.02
CA ASP A 108 -0.87 0.62 -11.41
C ASP A 108 0.43 -0.17 -11.26
N GLU A 109 1.57 0.46 -11.59
CA GLU A 109 2.90 -0.10 -11.40
C GLU A 109 3.24 -0.29 -9.91
N LYS A 110 2.92 0.72 -9.07
CA LYS A 110 3.06 0.69 -7.61
C LYS A 110 2.28 -0.46 -6.98
N ALA A 111 1.03 -0.63 -7.38
CA ALA A 111 0.17 -1.71 -6.90
C ALA A 111 0.79 -3.08 -7.21
N ILE A 112 1.21 -3.30 -8.46
CA ILE A 112 1.78 -4.58 -8.91
C ILE A 112 3.08 -4.92 -8.18
N ILE A 113 4.04 -3.99 -8.09
CA ILE A 113 5.32 -4.29 -7.47
C ILE A 113 5.20 -4.49 -5.96
N THR A 114 4.33 -3.74 -5.28
CA THR A 114 4.12 -3.88 -3.84
C THR A 114 3.45 -5.22 -3.51
N LEU A 115 2.45 -5.63 -4.28
CA LEU A 115 1.82 -6.95 -4.14
C LEU A 115 2.82 -8.11 -4.33
N TYR A 116 3.75 -7.97 -5.27
CA TYR A 116 4.81 -8.94 -5.48
C TYR A 116 5.78 -9.02 -4.28
N LEU A 117 6.13 -7.88 -3.69
CA LEU A 117 7.00 -7.81 -2.51
C LEU A 117 6.34 -8.40 -1.26
N GLU A 118 5.01 -8.37 -1.16
CA GLU A 118 4.25 -9.05 -0.10
C GLU A 118 4.11 -10.58 -0.36
N GLY A 119 4.70 -11.11 -1.44
CA GLY A 119 4.73 -12.54 -1.73
C GLY A 119 3.43 -13.12 -2.28
N LEU A 120 2.51 -12.29 -2.78
CA LEU A 120 1.27 -12.78 -3.38
C LEU A 120 1.51 -13.51 -4.70
N SER A 121 0.67 -14.53 -4.96
CA SER A 121 0.68 -15.25 -6.23
C SER A 121 0.19 -14.36 -7.38
N TYR A 122 0.67 -14.60 -8.60
CA TYR A 122 0.27 -13.79 -9.76
C TYR A 122 -1.23 -13.86 -10.03
N LYS A 123 -1.86 -15.01 -9.76
CA LYS A 123 -3.31 -15.15 -9.74
C LYS A 123 -3.98 -14.19 -8.75
N GLY A 124 -3.55 -14.19 -7.48
CA GLY A 124 -4.12 -13.30 -6.45
C GLY A 124 -3.89 -11.82 -6.75
N MET A 125 -2.73 -11.48 -7.31
CA MET A 125 -2.44 -10.13 -7.80
C MET A 125 -3.42 -9.70 -8.89
N GLY A 126 -3.72 -10.59 -9.83
CA GLY A 126 -4.69 -10.35 -10.91
C GLY A 126 -6.10 -10.10 -10.37
N GLU A 127 -6.53 -10.89 -9.39
CA GLU A 127 -7.84 -10.73 -8.71
C GLU A 127 -7.96 -9.41 -7.94
N ILE A 128 -6.86 -8.91 -7.38
CA ILE A 128 -6.82 -7.61 -6.67
C ILE A 128 -6.86 -6.45 -7.67
N ILE A 129 -6.02 -6.51 -8.70
CA ILE A 129 -5.82 -5.39 -9.64
C ILE A 129 -6.90 -5.36 -10.74
N GLY A 130 -7.60 -6.47 -10.97
CA GLY A 130 -8.59 -6.59 -12.05
C GLY A 130 -7.94 -6.86 -13.41
N VAL A 131 -6.84 -7.59 -13.45
CA VAL A 131 -6.13 -7.99 -14.69
C VAL A 131 -5.86 -9.49 -14.71
N THR A 132 -5.54 -10.05 -15.87
CA THR A 132 -5.21 -11.48 -15.97
C THR A 132 -3.85 -11.79 -15.33
N GLU A 133 -3.69 -13.01 -14.83
CA GLU A 133 -2.42 -13.50 -14.25
C GLU A 133 -1.23 -13.30 -15.20
N ASN A 134 -1.41 -13.61 -16.49
CA ASN A 134 -0.37 -13.39 -17.51
C ASN A 134 0.00 -11.89 -17.66
N SER A 135 -1.00 -11.00 -17.58
CA SER A 135 -0.78 -9.55 -17.63
C SER A 135 0.03 -9.06 -16.43
N VAL A 136 -0.21 -9.61 -15.24
CA VAL A 136 0.60 -9.33 -14.04
C VAL A 136 2.07 -9.67 -14.30
N GLY A 137 2.36 -10.86 -14.80
CA GLY A 137 3.74 -11.30 -15.08
C GLY A 137 4.47 -10.38 -16.07
N VAL A 138 3.81 -10.03 -17.19
CA VAL A 138 4.38 -9.12 -18.19
C VAL A 138 4.63 -7.72 -17.62
N LYS A 139 3.65 -7.15 -16.91
CA LYS A 139 3.79 -5.83 -16.29
C LYS A 139 4.88 -5.84 -15.22
N LEU A 140 4.93 -6.86 -14.36
CA LEU A 140 5.93 -6.99 -13.29
C LEU A 140 7.35 -6.99 -13.84
N ASN A 141 7.62 -7.73 -14.92
CA ASN A 141 8.94 -7.74 -15.56
C ASN A 141 9.35 -6.35 -16.05
N ARG A 142 8.42 -5.61 -16.68
CA ARG A 142 8.66 -4.22 -17.12
C ARG A 142 8.90 -3.28 -15.94
N ILE A 143 8.15 -3.44 -14.85
CA ILE A 143 8.31 -2.64 -13.64
C ILE A 143 9.66 -2.89 -12.99
N LYS A 144 10.07 -4.17 -12.84
CA LYS A 144 11.40 -4.53 -12.31
C LYS A 144 12.53 -3.88 -13.10
N ALA A 145 12.46 -3.93 -14.44
CA ALA A 145 13.44 -3.27 -15.31
C ALA A 145 13.46 -1.74 -15.11
N LYS A 146 12.29 -1.11 -14.99
CA LYS A 146 12.15 0.33 -14.73
C LYS A 146 12.71 0.73 -13.36
N VAL A 147 12.42 -0.04 -12.32
CA VAL A 147 12.97 0.15 -10.97
C VAL A 147 14.49 0.05 -11.01
N GLN A 148 15.06 -0.98 -11.64
CA GLN A 148 16.51 -1.12 -11.79
C GLN A 148 17.17 0.08 -12.50
N LEU A 149 16.51 0.65 -13.53
CA LEU A 149 17.01 1.85 -14.20
C LEU A 149 16.97 3.10 -13.31
N LEU A 150 15.95 3.21 -12.45
CA LEU A 150 15.80 4.33 -11.51
C LEU A 150 16.78 4.27 -10.33
N PHE A 151 17.24 3.08 -9.94
CA PHE A 151 18.28 2.88 -8.93
C PHE A 151 19.71 3.14 -9.44
N LYS A 152 19.94 3.04 -10.75
CA LYS A 152 21.26 3.28 -11.37
C LYS A 152 21.54 4.75 -11.69
N LYS A 153 20.61 5.64 -11.36
CA LYS A 153 20.66 7.09 -11.60
C LYS A 153 20.72 7.83 -10.29
#